data_AF-B2IY82-F1
#
_entry.id   AF-B2IY82-F1
#
_cell.length_a   1.000
_cell.length_b   1.000
_cell.length_c   1.000
_cell.angle_alpha   90.00
_cell.angle_beta   90.00
_cell.angle_gamma   90.00
#
_symmetry.space_group_name_H-M   'P 1'
#
loop_
_entity.id
_entity.type
_entity.pdbx_description
1 polymer ?
#
loop_
_entity_poly.entity_id
_entity_poly.type
_entity_poly.pdbx_seq_one_letter_code
_entity_poly.pdbx_strand_id
1 'polypeptide(L)'
;MASIADNYIPAFRSAIARIFHPNGAVVGVGFLVSGRSQNYILTCAHVVTSALSLPEDIVEAPSHDICLDFPLIAPGQKLKAKVVFWQPVVNNVSTSEPEDIAGLQIEGQLPHEAQPIKLIWANNVWGHPFRIFGFPHGHNDGVWSTGVLRDGQGKGWVQLEDSKVTGYRIEPGFSGAPIWDETLAGVVGMAVAAEKQREDIKTAFMIPVDVLSKAWDEITLPISSNAHTQNSPSRVQQLKIKTLQQRFEVLSSDYEAAYNQLNYTLAASDRNIIQRQINTILQELGRVESELNAI
;
A
#
# COMPACT_ATOMS: atom_id res chain seq x y z
N MET A 1 19.11 -21.35 -5.61
CA MET A 1 18.56 -20.35 -4.66
C MET A 1 17.64 -19.45 -5.46
N ALA A 2 16.32 -19.66 -5.36
CA ALA A 2 15.36 -18.77 -6.01
C ALA A 2 15.48 -17.38 -5.36
N SER A 3 15.52 -16.34 -6.17
CA SER A 3 15.60 -14.98 -5.66
C SER A 3 14.29 -14.63 -4.95
N ILE A 4 14.34 -13.79 -3.93
CA ILE A 4 13.13 -13.34 -3.19
C ILE A 4 12.11 -12.68 -4.15
N ALA A 5 12.55 -12.19 -5.31
CA ALA A 5 11.70 -11.65 -6.38
C ALA A 5 10.83 -12.72 -7.10
N ASP A 6 11.20 -14.01 -7.05
CA ASP A 6 10.52 -15.07 -7.83
C ASP A 6 9.18 -15.53 -7.20
N ASN A 7 8.95 -15.27 -5.91
CA ASN A 7 7.74 -15.71 -5.20
C ASN A 7 6.60 -14.68 -5.20
N TYR A 8 6.86 -13.44 -5.62
CA TYR A 8 5.86 -12.37 -5.64
C TYR A 8 4.72 -12.66 -6.62
N ILE A 9 5.06 -12.85 -7.89
CA ILE A 9 4.08 -12.96 -8.97
C ILE A 9 3.11 -14.13 -8.72
N PRO A 10 3.56 -15.33 -8.33
CA PRO A 10 2.64 -16.43 -8.02
C PRO A 10 1.71 -16.15 -6.83
N ALA A 11 2.24 -15.62 -5.72
CA ALA A 11 1.45 -15.33 -4.52
C ALA A 11 0.43 -14.21 -4.76
N PHE A 12 0.82 -13.20 -5.54
CA PHE A 12 -0.05 -12.09 -5.87
C PHE A 12 -1.15 -12.52 -6.86
N ARG A 13 -0.81 -13.29 -7.90
CA ARG A 13 -1.80 -13.79 -8.89
C ARG A 13 -2.90 -14.63 -8.27
N SER A 14 -2.57 -15.42 -7.25
CA SER A 14 -3.50 -16.33 -6.59
C SER A 14 -4.43 -15.65 -5.58
N ALA A 15 -4.13 -14.43 -5.15
CA ALA A 15 -4.90 -13.74 -4.13
C ALA A 15 -5.79 -12.61 -4.68
N ILE A 16 -5.51 -12.07 -5.86
CA ILE A 16 -6.20 -10.88 -6.38
C ILE A 16 -7.60 -11.21 -6.89
N ALA A 17 -8.57 -10.49 -6.35
CA ALA A 17 -9.94 -10.47 -6.80
C ALA A 17 -10.29 -9.14 -7.48
N ARG A 18 -11.15 -9.22 -8.50
CA ARG A 18 -11.73 -8.08 -9.21
C ARG A 18 -13.20 -7.99 -8.84
N ILE A 19 -13.64 -6.82 -8.38
CA ILE A 19 -15.01 -6.60 -7.88
C ILE A 19 -15.84 -5.87 -8.92
N PHE A 20 -17.08 -6.30 -9.11
CA PHE A 20 -17.97 -5.81 -10.16
C PHE A 20 -19.19 -5.07 -9.63
N HIS A 21 -19.57 -4.03 -10.36
CA HIS A 21 -20.92 -3.49 -10.36
C HIS A 21 -21.89 -4.43 -11.10
N PRO A 22 -23.19 -4.45 -10.77
CA PRO A 22 -24.23 -5.18 -11.50
C PRO A 22 -24.31 -4.91 -13.02
N ASN A 23 -23.73 -3.81 -13.51
CA ASN A 23 -23.72 -3.48 -14.93
C ASN A 23 -22.50 -4.08 -15.66
N GLY A 24 -21.67 -4.84 -14.96
CA GLY A 24 -20.46 -5.48 -15.47
C GLY A 24 -19.19 -4.63 -15.38
N ALA A 25 -19.28 -3.37 -14.95
CA ALA A 25 -18.11 -2.52 -14.74
C ALA A 25 -17.28 -3.00 -13.54
N VAL A 26 -15.96 -2.86 -13.63
CA VAL A 26 -15.05 -3.11 -12.51
C VAL A 26 -15.02 -1.87 -11.63
N VAL A 27 -15.21 -2.04 -10.33
CA VAL A 27 -15.27 -0.92 -9.36
C VAL A 27 -14.08 -0.89 -8.41
N GLY A 28 -13.32 -1.97 -8.33
CA GLY A 28 -12.13 -2.02 -7.49
C GLY A 28 -11.53 -3.41 -7.37
N VAL A 29 -10.60 -3.51 -6.43
CA VAL A 29 -9.80 -4.70 -6.17
C VAL A 29 -10.16 -5.23 -4.78
N GLY A 30 -10.17 -6.54 -4.63
CA GLY A 30 -10.06 -7.18 -3.33
C GLY A 30 -8.91 -8.18 -3.34
N PHE A 31 -8.54 -8.69 -2.17
CA PHE A 31 -7.54 -9.74 -2.10
C PHE A 31 -7.80 -10.75 -0.98
N LEU A 32 -7.43 -12.00 -1.26
CA LEU A 32 -7.63 -13.13 -0.36
C LEU A 32 -6.66 -13.07 0.81
N VAL A 33 -7.17 -13.11 2.03
CA VAL A 33 -6.43 -13.14 3.28
C VAL A 33 -6.85 -14.32 4.14
N SER A 34 -5.93 -14.82 4.96
CA SER A 34 -6.23 -15.86 5.95
C SER A 34 -6.87 -15.23 7.18
N GLY A 35 -8.08 -15.66 7.49
CA GLY A 35 -8.71 -15.42 8.77
C GLY A 35 -8.48 -16.57 9.75
N ARG A 36 -8.90 -16.39 11.00
CA ARG A 36 -8.81 -17.42 12.05
C ARG A 36 -9.71 -18.62 11.76
N SER A 37 -10.88 -18.38 11.21
CA SER A 37 -11.91 -19.38 10.95
C SER A 37 -11.94 -19.86 9.50
N GLN A 38 -11.62 -18.97 8.55
CA GLN A 38 -11.65 -19.25 7.11
C GLN A 38 -10.89 -18.16 6.34
N ASN A 39 -10.86 -18.26 5.01
CA ASN A 39 -10.31 -17.21 4.17
C ASN A 39 -11.37 -16.16 3.81
N TYR A 40 -10.93 -14.91 3.68
CA TYR A 40 -11.78 -13.76 3.39
C TYR A 40 -11.19 -12.91 2.27
N ILE A 41 -12.03 -12.12 1.60
CA ILE A 41 -11.57 -11.04 0.73
C ILE A 41 -11.54 -9.75 1.54
N LEU A 42 -10.41 -9.07 1.55
CA LEU A 42 -10.28 -7.72 2.07
C LEU A 42 -10.40 -6.71 0.93
N THR A 43 -11.11 -5.62 1.15
CA THR A 43 -11.29 -4.51 0.20
C THR A 43 -11.64 -3.22 0.95
N CYS A 44 -11.69 -2.09 0.23
CA CYS A 44 -12.26 -0.84 0.74
C CYS A 44 -13.79 -0.92 0.87
N ALA A 45 -14.35 -0.20 1.85
CA ALA A 45 -15.80 -0.09 2.03
C ALA A 45 -16.45 0.68 0.86
N HIS A 46 -15.82 1.74 0.35
CA HIS A 46 -16.36 2.49 -0.80
C HIS A 46 -16.39 1.66 -2.10
N VAL A 47 -15.54 0.62 -2.22
CA VAL A 47 -15.61 -0.33 -3.36
C VAL A 47 -16.88 -1.17 -3.25
N VAL A 48 -17.28 -1.56 -2.04
CA VAL A 48 -18.53 -2.30 -1.79
C VAL A 48 -19.75 -1.42 -2.07
N THR A 49 -19.76 -0.16 -1.60
CA THR A 49 -20.88 0.76 -1.89
C THR A 49 -20.98 1.06 -3.38
N SER A 50 -19.84 1.25 -4.07
CA SER A 50 -19.77 1.39 -5.53
C SER A 50 -20.30 0.15 -6.25
N ALA A 51 -19.97 -1.05 -5.79
CA ALA A 51 -20.48 -2.31 -6.33
C ALA A 51 -22.00 -2.43 -6.18
N LEU A 52 -22.61 -1.76 -5.20
CA LEU A 52 -24.05 -1.85 -4.90
C LEU A 52 -24.85 -0.60 -5.29
N SER A 53 -24.21 0.39 -5.91
CA SER A 53 -24.81 1.71 -6.19
C SER A 53 -25.36 2.41 -4.94
N LEU A 54 -24.67 2.27 -3.81
CA LEU A 54 -25.05 2.88 -2.53
C LEU A 54 -24.21 4.14 -2.24
N PRO A 55 -24.69 5.07 -1.40
CA PRO A 55 -23.87 6.16 -0.87
C PRO A 55 -22.64 5.63 -0.13
N GLU A 56 -21.50 6.34 -0.19
CA GLU A 56 -20.25 5.92 0.45
C GLU A 56 -20.28 5.99 1.99
N ASP A 57 -21.14 6.83 2.55
CA ASP A 57 -21.22 7.14 3.98
C ASP A 57 -22.30 6.36 4.73
N ILE A 58 -22.79 5.27 4.14
CA ILE A 58 -23.74 4.38 4.84
C ILE A 58 -23.07 3.76 6.08
N VAL A 59 -23.76 3.84 7.21
CA VAL A 59 -23.24 3.34 8.49
C VAL A 59 -23.45 1.83 8.63
N GLU A 60 -24.59 1.33 8.15
CA GLU A 60 -24.94 -0.09 8.26
C GLU A 60 -24.31 -0.91 7.13
N ALA A 61 -23.86 -2.12 7.48
CA ALA A 61 -23.27 -3.06 6.53
C ALA A 61 -24.31 -3.47 5.46
N PRO A 62 -23.98 -3.39 4.16
CA PRO A 62 -24.86 -3.88 3.11
C PRO A 62 -25.11 -5.40 3.21
N SER A 63 -26.34 -5.82 2.95
CA SER A 63 -26.75 -7.24 2.98
C SER A 63 -26.76 -7.94 1.62
N HIS A 64 -26.57 -7.18 0.53
CA HIS A 64 -26.60 -7.66 -0.84
C HIS A 64 -25.30 -8.40 -1.22
N ASP A 65 -25.40 -9.32 -2.18
CA ASP A 65 -24.24 -10.08 -2.66
C ASP A 65 -23.30 -9.19 -3.49
N ILE A 66 -22.00 -9.33 -3.23
CA ILE A 66 -20.92 -8.73 -4.01
C ILE A 66 -20.43 -9.73 -5.05
N CYS A 67 -20.37 -9.31 -6.31
CA CYS A 67 -19.87 -10.14 -7.39
C CYS A 67 -18.38 -9.90 -7.61
N LEU A 68 -17.58 -10.97 -7.68
CA LEU A 68 -16.14 -10.91 -7.92
C LEU A 68 -15.63 -12.08 -8.76
N ASP A 69 -14.43 -11.97 -9.31
CA ASP A 69 -13.66 -13.10 -9.86
C ASP A 69 -12.18 -13.00 -9.49
N PHE A 70 -11.43 -14.07 -9.74
CA PHE A 70 -9.97 -14.09 -9.62
C PHE A 70 -9.35 -14.06 -11.02
N PRO A 71 -9.14 -12.88 -11.64
CA PRO A 71 -8.86 -12.79 -13.08
C PRO A 71 -7.52 -13.41 -13.49
N LEU A 72 -6.56 -13.53 -12.58
CA LEU A 72 -5.20 -13.99 -12.89
C LEU A 72 -5.03 -15.51 -12.80
N ILE A 73 -6.00 -16.23 -12.25
CA ILE A 73 -5.99 -17.69 -12.06
C ILE A 73 -7.27 -18.40 -12.55
N ALA A 74 -8.43 -17.73 -12.52
CA ALA A 74 -9.72 -18.28 -12.92
C ALA A 74 -10.58 -17.21 -13.62
N PRO A 75 -10.12 -16.68 -14.77
CA PRO A 75 -10.79 -15.59 -15.45
C PRO A 75 -12.22 -15.95 -15.84
N GLY A 76 -13.17 -15.06 -15.50
CA GLY A 76 -14.59 -15.23 -15.85
C GLY A 76 -15.38 -16.13 -14.91
N GLN A 77 -14.74 -16.86 -13.98
CA GLN A 77 -15.44 -17.61 -12.94
C GLN A 77 -15.96 -16.64 -11.87
N LYS A 78 -17.20 -16.17 -12.03
CA LYS A 78 -17.86 -15.28 -11.06
C LYS A 78 -18.21 -16.01 -9.78
N LEU A 79 -17.93 -15.36 -8.66
CA LEU A 79 -18.29 -15.77 -7.31
C LEU A 79 -19.13 -14.67 -6.68
N LYS A 80 -19.92 -15.07 -5.69
CA LYS A 80 -20.63 -14.17 -4.80
C LYS A 80 -19.92 -14.10 -3.47
N ALA A 81 -20.03 -12.96 -2.80
CA ALA A 81 -19.54 -12.79 -1.44
C ALA A 81 -20.50 -11.92 -0.64
N LYS A 82 -20.52 -12.12 0.68
CA LYS A 82 -21.30 -11.31 1.62
C LYS A 82 -20.38 -10.49 2.50
N VAL A 83 -20.80 -9.27 2.84
CA VAL A 83 -20.09 -8.42 3.82
C VAL A 83 -20.23 -9.05 5.20
N VAL A 84 -19.10 -9.36 5.84
CA VAL A 84 -19.03 -9.93 7.20
C VAL A 84 -18.29 -9.02 8.17
N PHE A 85 -17.60 -8.01 7.65
CA PHE A 85 -16.97 -6.94 8.43
C PHE A 85 -17.13 -5.63 7.67
N TRP A 86 -17.47 -4.56 8.41
CA TRP A 86 -17.80 -3.27 7.83
C TRP A 86 -17.30 -2.13 8.70
N GLN A 87 -16.41 -1.31 8.14
CA GLN A 87 -15.94 -0.06 8.68
C GLN A 87 -16.14 1.03 7.61
N PRO A 88 -17.17 1.87 7.72
CA PRO A 88 -17.55 2.80 6.65
C PRO A 88 -16.56 3.95 6.47
N VAL A 89 -16.77 4.76 5.43
CA VAL A 89 -16.09 6.05 5.26
C VAL A 89 -16.74 7.07 6.20
N VAL A 90 -15.97 7.78 7.03
CA VAL A 90 -16.52 8.74 8.00
C VAL A 90 -16.25 10.18 7.54
N ASN A 91 -17.30 10.87 7.10
CA ASN A 91 -17.23 12.26 6.60
C ASN A 91 -17.14 13.34 7.70
N ASN A 92 -17.15 12.96 8.99
CA ASN A 92 -17.14 13.89 10.12
C ASN A 92 -15.79 13.92 10.86
N VAL A 93 -15.44 15.11 11.36
CA VAL A 93 -14.12 15.55 11.83
C VAL A 93 -13.42 14.57 12.81
N SER A 94 -12.19 14.20 12.44
CA SER A 94 -11.06 13.82 13.31
C SER A 94 -11.28 12.71 14.33
N THR A 95 -11.86 11.57 13.92
CA THR A 95 -11.64 10.31 14.65
C THR A 95 -10.34 9.67 14.14
N SER A 96 -9.48 9.23 15.06
CA SER A 96 -8.29 8.42 14.75
C SER A 96 -8.63 6.93 14.58
N GLU A 97 -9.91 6.63 14.30
CA GLU A 97 -10.39 5.27 14.14
C GLU A 97 -10.17 4.80 12.70
N PRO A 98 -9.93 3.49 12.50
CA PRO A 98 -9.88 2.91 11.15
C PRO A 98 -11.17 3.23 10.38
N GLU A 99 -11.05 3.52 9.08
CA GLU A 99 -12.17 3.77 8.18
C GLU A 99 -11.93 3.11 6.82
N ASP A 100 -12.99 2.96 6.02
CA ASP A 100 -12.95 2.43 4.66
C ASP A 100 -12.42 0.98 4.54
N ILE A 101 -12.88 0.08 5.41
CA ILE A 101 -12.47 -1.33 5.43
C ILE A 101 -13.70 -2.22 5.33
N ALA A 102 -13.67 -3.19 4.40
CA ALA A 102 -14.69 -4.22 4.32
C ALA A 102 -14.05 -5.61 4.20
N GLY A 103 -14.63 -6.55 4.93
CA GLY A 103 -14.32 -7.97 4.86
C GLY A 103 -15.46 -8.73 4.21
N LEU A 104 -15.15 -9.52 3.17
CA LEU A 104 -16.14 -10.31 2.45
C LEU A 104 -15.89 -11.79 2.63
N GLN A 105 -16.95 -12.54 2.94
CA GLN A 105 -16.96 -14.00 2.93
C GLN A 105 -17.46 -14.49 1.56
N ILE A 106 -16.65 -15.28 0.86
CA ILE A 106 -17.03 -15.88 -0.41
C ILE A 106 -18.06 -16.98 -0.19
N GLU A 107 -19.10 -16.97 -1.01
CA GLU A 107 -20.08 -18.04 -1.09
C GLU A 107 -19.61 -19.12 -2.07
N GLY A 108 -19.49 -20.35 -1.57
CA GLY A 108 -19.06 -21.50 -2.39
C GLY A 108 -17.56 -21.76 -2.34
N GLN A 109 -17.07 -22.54 -3.31
CA GLN A 109 -15.69 -22.98 -3.34
C GLN A 109 -14.81 -21.99 -4.09
N LEU A 110 -13.68 -21.63 -3.46
CA LEU A 110 -12.60 -20.90 -4.10
C LEU A 110 -12.01 -21.70 -5.28
N PRO A 111 -11.50 -21.03 -6.32
CA PRO A 111 -10.67 -21.68 -7.33
C PRO A 111 -9.51 -22.42 -6.68
N HIS A 112 -9.12 -23.58 -7.23
CA HIS A 112 -8.08 -24.43 -6.66
C HIS A 112 -6.74 -23.70 -6.47
N GLU A 113 -6.40 -22.79 -7.39
CA GLU A 113 -5.17 -22.00 -7.35
C GLU A 113 -5.26 -20.77 -6.44
N ALA A 114 -6.44 -20.46 -5.87
CA ALA A 114 -6.60 -19.31 -5.00
C ALA A 114 -5.92 -19.56 -3.66
N GLN A 115 -4.99 -18.68 -3.29
CA GLN A 115 -4.19 -18.78 -2.07
C GLN A 115 -4.18 -17.43 -1.36
N PRO A 116 -4.39 -17.41 -0.03
CA PRO A 116 -4.28 -16.18 0.73
C PRO A 116 -2.90 -15.55 0.63
N ILE A 117 -2.85 -14.22 0.50
CA ILE A 117 -1.59 -13.49 0.49
C ILE A 117 -1.11 -13.22 1.92
N LYS A 118 0.21 -13.26 2.11
CA LYS A 118 0.85 -13.02 3.39
C LYS A 118 0.79 -11.53 3.74
N LEU A 119 0.11 -11.21 4.84
CA LEU A 119 0.17 -9.89 5.46
C LEU A 119 1.42 -9.76 6.34
N ILE A 120 2.07 -8.61 6.31
CA ILE A 120 3.25 -8.30 7.11
C ILE A 120 3.00 -7.01 7.87
N TRP A 121 3.20 -7.09 9.19
CA TRP A 121 3.27 -5.92 10.03
C TRP A 121 4.67 -5.31 9.98
N ALA A 122 4.74 -4.00 9.76
CA ALA A 122 5.99 -3.26 9.71
C ALA A 122 5.82 -1.89 10.39
N ASN A 123 6.76 -1.55 11.28
CA ASN A 123 6.78 -0.26 11.97
C ASN A 123 7.32 0.88 11.11
N ASN A 124 8.17 0.55 10.14
CA ASN A 124 8.80 1.51 9.26
C ASN A 124 8.86 0.89 7.86
N VAL A 125 8.28 1.60 6.90
CA VAL A 125 8.29 1.25 5.48
C VAL A 125 8.86 2.38 4.63
N TRP A 126 9.36 3.46 5.24
CA TRP A 126 9.86 4.62 4.51
C TRP A 126 10.96 4.21 3.51
N GLY A 127 10.79 4.61 2.26
CA GLY A 127 11.76 4.33 1.20
C GLY A 127 11.65 2.92 0.62
N HIS A 128 10.78 2.05 1.15
CA HIS A 128 10.60 0.72 0.59
C HIS A 128 9.91 0.79 -0.78
N PRO A 129 10.45 0.10 -1.80
CA PRO A 129 9.77 -0.02 -3.08
C PRO A 129 8.53 -0.90 -2.95
N PHE A 130 7.43 -0.47 -3.55
CA PHE A 130 6.20 -1.25 -3.59
C PHE A 130 5.75 -1.56 -5.01
N ARG A 131 4.91 -2.60 -5.13
CA ARG A 131 4.15 -2.92 -6.33
C ARG A 131 2.67 -3.09 -6.01
N ILE A 132 1.83 -2.70 -6.96
CA ILE A 132 0.38 -2.80 -6.87
C ILE A 132 -0.21 -3.15 -8.24
N PHE A 133 -1.32 -3.88 -8.24
CA PHE A 133 -2.11 -4.19 -9.42
C PHE A 133 -3.54 -3.72 -9.22
N GLY A 134 -4.12 -3.12 -10.24
CA GLY A 134 -5.50 -2.66 -10.19
C GLY A 134 -6.14 -2.59 -11.56
N PHE A 135 -7.40 -2.19 -11.59
CA PHE A 135 -8.26 -2.15 -12.78
C PHE A 135 -8.77 -0.72 -13.03
N PRO A 136 -7.88 0.23 -13.37
CA PRO A 136 -8.31 1.58 -13.70
C PRO A 136 -9.20 1.59 -14.94
N HIS A 137 -9.91 2.70 -15.15
CA HIS A 137 -10.86 2.84 -16.25
C HIS A 137 -10.20 2.50 -17.61
N GLY A 138 -10.88 1.66 -18.41
CA GLY A 138 -10.37 1.18 -19.70
C GLY A 138 -9.41 -0.01 -19.61
N HIS A 139 -9.06 -0.48 -18.41
CA HIS A 139 -8.11 -1.57 -18.18
C HIS A 139 -8.70 -2.69 -17.32
N ASN A 140 -9.76 -3.34 -17.82
CA ASN A 140 -10.43 -4.44 -17.12
C ASN A 140 -9.54 -5.67 -16.90
N ASP A 141 -8.51 -5.86 -17.74
CA ASP A 141 -7.52 -6.94 -17.57
C ASP A 141 -6.44 -6.62 -16.52
N GLY A 142 -6.47 -5.38 -16.02
CA GLY A 142 -5.62 -4.87 -14.96
C GLY A 142 -4.23 -4.43 -15.43
N VAL A 143 -3.61 -3.57 -14.62
CA VAL A 143 -2.29 -3.00 -14.88
C VAL A 143 -1.46 -2.95 -13.60
N TRP A 144 -0.14 -3.08 -13.77
CA TRP A 144 0.82 -2.93 -12.68
C TRP A 144 1.24 -1.47 -12.51
N SER A 145 1.36 -1.04 -11.27
CA SER A 145 2.02 0.21 -10.87
C SER A 145 3.06 -0.05 -9.78
N THR A 146 4.00 0.87 -9.64
CA THR A 146 5.17 0.76 -8.76
C THR A 146 5.51 2.11 -8.18
N GLY A 147 5.98 2.16 -6.94
CA GLY A 147 6.38 3.42 -6.31
C GLY A 147 7.23 3.19 -5.07
N VAL A 148 7.27 4.20 -4.20
CA VAL A 148 7.97 4.17 -2.92
C VAL A 148 7.01 4.50 -1.79
N LEU A 149 7.12 3.76 -0.69
CA LEU A 149 6.36 4.01 0.53
C LEU A 149 6.96 5.21 1.28
N ARG A 150 6.09 6.09 1.80
CA ARG A 150 6.45 7.24 2.65
C ARG A 150 5.98 7.01 4.08
N ASP A 151 5.85 8.06 4.88
CA ASP A 151 5.45 7.97 6.29
C ASP A 151 3.93 8.09 6.45
N GLY A 152 3.46 7.77 7.66
CA GLY A 152 2.10 7.97 8.11
C GLY A 152 1.70 9.44 8.13
N GLN A 153 0.51 9.75 7.62
CA GLN A 153 -0.18 11.01 7.83
C GLN A 153 -0.96 10.98 9.16
N GLY A 154 -1.48 12.13 9.61
CA GLY A 154 -2.17 12.28 10.91
C GLY A 154 -3.37 11.35 11.18
N LYS A 155 -3.84 10.58 10.19
CA LYS A 155 -4.86 9.52 10.30
C LYS A 155 -4.29 8.09 10.38
N GLY A 156 -2.97 7.91 10.45
CA GLY A 156 -2.31 6.60 10.45
C GLY A 156 -2.20 5.93 9.07
N TRP A 157 -2.55 6.63 8.00
CA TRP A 157 -2.42 6.15 6.61
C TRP A 157 -1.04 6.45 6.07
N VAL A 158 -0.45 5.52 5.32
CA VAL A 158 0.86 5.74 4.68
C VAL A 158 0.67 6.30 3.28
N GLN A 159 1.40 7.37 2.97
CA GLN A 159 1.41 7.95 1.63
C GLN A 159 2.18 7.08 0.63
N LEU A 160 1.61 6.90 -0.56
CA LEU A 160 2.24 6.23 -1.69
C LEU A 160 2.76 7.29 -2.65
N GLU A 161 4.06 7.30 -2.89
CA GLU A 161 4.66 8.16 -3.90
C GLU A 161 4.95 7.34 -5.16
N ASP A 162 4.35 7.77 -6.27
CA ASP A 162 4.66 7.19 -7.58
C ASP A 162 6.05 7.65 -7.99
N SER A 163 6.96 6.69 -8.22
CA SER A 163 8.36 6.98 -8.56
C SER A 163 8.56 7.28 -10.04
N LYS A 164 7.52 7.18 -10.87
CA LYS A 164 7.66 7.29 -12.33
C LYS A 164 7.02 8.55 -12.90
N VAL A 165 7.77 9.21 -13.78
CA VAL A 165 7.25 10.22 -14.72
C VAL A 165 6.31 9.58 -15.76
N THR A 166 6.41 8.27 -15.99
CA THR A 166 5.65 7.49 -17.00
C THR A 166 5.17 6.15 -16.43
N GLY A 167 3.86 5.86 -16.53
CA GLY A 167 3.22 4.69 -15.92
C GLY A 167 1.78 4.99 -15.46
N TYR A 168 1.04 3.98 -15.01
CA TYR A 168 -0.29 4.19 -14.42
C TYR A 168 -0.15 4.70 -12.99
N ARG A 169 -0.68 5.89 -12.74
CA ARG A 169 -0.81 6.43 -11.38
C ARG A 169 -1.84 5.63 -10.60
N ILE A 170 -1.71 5.60 -9.28
CA ILE A 170 -2.73 5.00 -8.42
C ILE A 170 -3.96 5.92 -8.42
N GLU A 171 -5.05 5.42 -8.98
CA GLU A 171 -6.29 6.14 -9.24
C GLU A 171 -7.51 5.22 -9.00
N PRO A 172 -8.76 5.70 -9.14
CA PRO A 172 -9.93 4.84 -9.02
C PRO A 172 -9.80 3.56 -9.86
N GLY A 173 -10.10 2.41 -9.25
CA GLY A 173 -9.82 1.07 -9.81
C GLY A 173 -8.62 0.36 -9.17
N PHE A 174 -7.76 1.07 -8.43
CA PHE A 174 -6.74 0.47 -7.55
C PHE A 174 -7.19 0.35 -6.08
N SER A 175 -8.27 1.01 -5.68
CA SER A 175 -8.81 0.93 -4.33
C SER A 175 -9.11 -0.52 -3.92
N GLY A 176 -8.74 -0.85 -2.69
CA GLY A 176 -8.85 -2.19 -2.12
C GLY A 176 -7.70 -3.15 -2.51
N ALA A 177 -6.77 -2.72 -3.36
CA ALA A 177 -5.65 -3.56 -3.78
C ALA A 177 -4.61 -3.75 -2.67
N PRO A 178 -3.96 -4.92 -2.56
CA PRO A 178 -2.86 -5.13 -1.65
C PRO A 178 -1.61 -4.39 -2.12
N ILE A 179 -0.94 -3.69 -1.21
CA ILE A 179 0.36 -3.06 -1.42
C ILE A 179 1.45 -4.07 -1.07
N TRP A 180 2.14 -4.57 -2.10
CA TRP A 180 3.28 -5.47 -1.92
C TRP A 180 4.56 -4.68 -1.69
N ASP A 181 5.21 -4.94 -0.56
CA ASP A 181 6.52 -4.41 -0.23
C ASP A 181 7.60 -5.38 -0.74
N GLU A 182 8.44 -4.90 -1.67
CA GLU A 182 9.51 -5.71 -2.27
C GLU A 182 10.66 -5.99 -1.29
N THR A 183 10.85 -5.15 -0.27
CA THR A 183 11.87 -5.34 0.78
C THR A 183 11.45 -6.43 1.76
N LEU A 184 10.19 -6.43 2.18
CA LEU A 184 9.64 -7.37 3.16
C LEU A 184 9.06 -8.64 2.54
N ALA A 185 8.87 -8.65 1.21
CA ALA A 185 8.28 -9.75 0.45
C ALA A 185 6.89 -10.17 0.99
N GLY A 186 6.00 -9.19 1.15
CA GLY A 186 4.63 -9.41 1.58
C GLY A 186 3.79 -8.14 1.52
N VAL A 187 2.51 -8.28 1.88
CA VAL A 187 1.57 -7.17 1.85
C VAL A 187 1.66 -6.37 3.14
N VAL A 188 1.92 -5.06 3.04
CA VAL A 188 2.06 -4.15 4.20
C VAL A 188 0.85 -3.24 4.40
N GLY A 189 -0.08 -3.21 3.44
CA GLY A 189 -1.31 -2.45 3.55
C GLY A 189 -2.26 -2.67 2.38
N MET A 190 -3.38 -1.96 2.41
CA MET A 190 -4.41 -1.95 1.38
C MET A 190 -4.54 -0.53 0.82
N ALA A 191 -4.51 -0.39 -0.51
CA ALA A 191 -4.62 0.90 -1.18
C ALA A 191 -6.00 1.53 -1.01
N VAL A 192 -6.00 2.84 -0.78
CA VAL A 192 -7.15 3.72 -0.88
C VAL A 192 -6.79 4.81 -1.90
N ALA A 193 -7.41 4.77 -3.07
CA ALA A 193 -7.25 5.85 -4.05
C ALA A 193 -8.13 7.03 -3.62
N ALA A 194 -7.53 8.18 -3.36
CA ALA A 194 -8.29 9.39 -3.02
C ALA A 194 -8.93 9.98 -4.28
N GLU A 195 -10.24 10.26 -4.24
CA GLU A 195 -10.92 10.96 -5.32
C GLU A 195 -10.98 12.48 -5.09
N LYS A 196 -10.48 13.22 -6.08
CA LYS A 196 -10.78 14.61 -6.48
C LYS A 196 -11.37 15.56 -5.41
N GLN A 197 -10.52 16.19 -4.59
CA GLN A 197 -10.85 17.52 -4.04
C GLN A 197 -9.75 18.58 -4.24
N ARG A 198 -8.61 18.25 -4.85
CA ARG A 198 -7.63 19.23 -5.34
C ARG A 198 -7.13 18.76 -6.70
N GLU A 199 -7.41 19.54 -7.75
CA GLU A 199 -7.10 19.21 -9.15
C GLU A 199 -5.60 18.93 -9.39
N ASP A 200 -4.74 19.33 -8.45
CA ASP A 200 -3.27 19.29 -8.60
C ASP A 200 -2.56 18.26 -7.72
N ILE A 201 -3.27 17.54 -6.83
CA ILE A 201 -2.65 16.59 -5.88
C ILE A 201 -3.38 15.24 -5.97
N LYS A 202 -2.86 14.35 -6.82
CA LYS A 202 -3.28 12.94 -6.89
C LYS A 202 -2.37 12.11 -6.00
N THR A 203 -2.59 12.16 -4.69
CA THR A 203 -1.88 11.32 -3.72
C THR A 203 -2.73 10.10 -3.40
N ALA A 204 -2.14 8.92 -3.51
CA ALA A 204 -2.74 7.69 -3.03
C ALA A 204 -2.22 7.33 -1.64
N PHE A 205 -3.03 6.62 -0.88
CA PHE A 205 -2.70 6.21 0.48
C PHE A 205 -2.87 4.70 0.62
N MET A 206 -2.33 4.16 1.70
CA MET A 206 -2.68 2.82 2.14
C MET A 206 -3.13 2.82 3.60
N ILE A 207 -4.09 1.95 3.89
CA ILE A 207 -4.43 1.53 5.24
C ILE A 207 -3.43 0.43 5.61
N PRO A 208 -2.53 0.65 6.59
CA PRO A 208 -1.50 -0.32 6.91
C PRO A 208 -2.07 -1.57 7.58
N VAL A 209 -1.35 -2.69 7.50
CA VAL A 209 -1.76 -3.99 8.07
C VAL A 209 -2.01 -3.91 9.59
N ASP A 210 -1.30 -3.06 10.33
CA ASP A 210 -1.55 -2.88 11.75
C ASP A 210 -2.94 -2.28 12.01
N VAL A 211 -3.35 -1.30 11.21
CA VAL A 211 -4.70 -0.71 11.24
C VAL A 211 -5.75 -1.76 10.85
N LEU A 212 -5.52 -2.50 9.77
CA LEU A 212 -6.43 -3.57 9.32
C LEU A 212 -6.65 -4.64 10.38
N SER A 213 -5.57 -5.15 10.99
CA SER A 213 -5.63 -6.19 12.04
C SER A 213 -6.20 -5.69 13.37
N LYS A 214 -6.06 -4.41 13.69
CA LYS A 214 -6.72 -3.78 14.85
C LYS A 214 -8.21 -3.59 14.62
N ALA A 215 -8.61 -3.27 13.38
CA ALA A 215 -10.01 -3.07 13.01
C ALA A 215 -10.77 -4.40 12.99
N TRP A 216 -10.17 -5.45 12.43
CA TRP A 216 -10.79 -6.76 12.27
C TRP A 216 -9.90 -7.87 12.82
N ASP A 217 -10.23 -8.35 14.02
CA ASP A 217 -9.44 -9.32 14.77
C ASP A 217 -9.42 -10.72 14.13
N GLU A 218 -10.34 -10.99 13.20
CA GLU A 218 -10.39 -12.21 12.40
C GLU A 218 -9.17 -12.34 11.47
N ILE A 219 -8.54 -11.23 11.05
CA ILE A 219 -7.37 -11.24 10.19
C ILE A 219 -6.18 -11.86 10.94
N THR A 220 -5.59 -12.91 10.38
CA THR A 220 -4.41 -13.54 10.96
C THR A 220 -3.13 -12.94 10.37
N LEU A 221 -2.27 -12.45 11.25
CA LEU A 221 -0.90 -12.11 10.88
C LEU A 221 -0.02 -13.35 11.05
N PRO A 222 0.90 -13.63 10.11
CA PRO A 222 1.90 -14.66 10.30
C PRO A 222 2.67 -14.35 11.58
N ILE A 223 2.69 -15.30 12.51
CA ILE A 223 3.61 -15.26 13.64
C ILE A 223 5.01 -15.44 13.04
N SER A 224 5.73 -14.34 12.82
CA SER A 224 7.10 -14.41 12.34
C SER A 224 7.95 -15.06 13.43
N SER A 225 8.35 -16.32 13.22
CA SER A 225 9.31 -17.05 14.05
C SER A 225 10.75 -16.53 13.93
N ASN A 226 10.98 -15.46 13.16
CA ASN A 226 12.18 -14.65 13.22
C ASN A 226 11.96 -13.43 14.11
N ALA A 227 11.67 -13.69 15.39
CA ALA A 227 11.94 -12.74 16.45
C ALA A 227 13.47 -12.64 16.65
N HIS A 228 14.18 -12.00 15.70
CA HIS A 228 15.26 -11.15 16.18
C HIS A 228 14.56 -10.05 16.96
N THR A 229 14.76 -10.07 18.28
CA THR A 229 14.31 -9.10 19.27
C THR A 229 14.18 -7.69 18.67
N GLN A 230 13.01 -7.37 18.13
CA GLN A 230 12.59 -5.99 17.91
C GLN A 230 12.10 -5.52 19.28
N ASN A 231 13.06 -5.26 20.16
CA ASN A 231 12.79 -4.40 21.30
C ASN A 231 12.31 -3.09 20.70
N SER A 232 11.05 -2.71 20.96
CA SER A 232 10.56 -1.39 20.62
C SER A 232 11.62 -0.36 21.03
N PRO A 233 12.10 0.49 20.11
CA PRO A 233 13.21 1.39 20.39
C PRO A 233 12.86 2.19 21.64
N SER A 234 13.79 2.22 22.59
CA SER A 234 13.66 3.03 23.80
C SER A 234 13.34 4.48 23.42
N ARG A 235 12.75 5.25 24.32
CA ARG A 235 12.43 6.67 24.07
C ARG A 235 13.65 7.48 23.59
N VAL A 236 14.85 7.08 23.99
CA VAL A 236 16.12 7.64 23.52
C VAL A 236 16.42 7.23 22.06
N GLN A 237 16.26 5.95 21.71
CA GLN A 237 16.41 5.48 20.33
C GLN A 237 15.37 6.13 19.40
N GLN A 238 14.13 6.32 19.85
CA GLN A 238 13.09 7.02 19.08
C GLN A 238 13.47 8.48 18.77
N LEU A 239 14.01 9.20 19.76
CA LEU A 239 14.51 10.56 19.54
C LEU A 239 15.68 10.56 18.55
N LYS A 240 16.59 9.59 18.67
CA LYS A 240 17.74 9.45 17.77
C LYS A 240 17.29 9.16 16.34
N ILE A 241 16.35 8.24 16.14
CA ILE A 241 15.74 7.93 14.84
C ILE A 241 15.13 9.19 14.24
N LYS A 242 14.28 9.89 14.99
CA LYS A 242 13.65 11.14 14.54
C LYS A 242 14.68 12.19 14.11
N THR A 243 15.73 12.39 14.90
CA THR A 243 16.80 13.36 14.57
C THR A 243 17.58 12.95 13.33
N LEU A 244 17.88 11.66 13.16
CA LEU A 244 18.60 11.17 11.98
C LEU A 244 17.73 11.23 10.72
N GLN A 245 16.43 10.94 10.81
CA GLN A 245 15.48 11.11 9.71
C GLN A 245 15.40 12.57 9.27
N GLN A 246 15.24 13.51 10.21
CA GLN A 246 15.26 14.95 9.90
C GLN A 246 16.55 15.38 9.22
N ARG A 247 17.70 14.86 9.67
CA ARG A 247 18.99 15.14 9.04
C ARG A 247 19.08 14.54 7.64
N PHE A 248 18.54 13.34 7.43
CA PHE A 248 18.47 12.69 6.12
C PHE A 248 17.63 13.51 5.13
N GLU A 249 16.48 14.02 5.56
CA GLU A 249 15.62 14.89 4.74
C GLU A 249 16.34 16.17 4.31
N VAL A 250 16.99 16.86 5.25
CA VAL A 250 17.76 18.09 4.95
C VAL A 250 18.89 17.79 3.96
N LEU A 251 19.67 16.74 4.20
CA LEU A 251 20.75 16.35 3.30
C LEU A 251 20.25 15.92 1.92
N SER A 252 19.08 15.28 1.84
CA SER A 252 18.46 14.90 0.56
C SER A 252 18.03 16.15 -0.23
N SER A 253 17.43 17.14 0.45
CA SER A 253 17.09 18.43 -0.15
C SER A 253 18.35 19.18 -0.63
N ASP A 254 19.42 19.18 0.17
CA ASP A 254 20.69 19.80 -0.19
C ASP A 254 21.35 19.09 -1.39
N TYR A 255 21.24 17.76 -1.45
CA TYR A 255 21.70 16.97 -2.59
C TYR A 255 20.95 17.36 -3.87
N GLU A 256 19.62 17.42 -3.83
CA GLU A 256 18.81 17.82 -4.99
C GLU A 256 19.14 19.23 -5.45
N ALA A 257 19.27 20.18 -4.52
CA ALA A 257 19.64 21.55 -4.84
C ALA A 257 21.02 21.62 -5.51
N ALA A 258 22.03 20.94 -4.96
CA ALA A 258 23.38 20.90 -5.52
C ALA A 258 23.41 20.18 -6.89
N TYR A 259 22.68 19.09 -7.03
CA TYR A 259 22.59 18.34 -8.29
C TYR A 259 21.92 19.17 -9.39
N ASN A 260 20.82 19.86 -9.07
CA ASN A 260 20.17 20.79 -9.97
C ASN A 260 21.12 21.93 -10.36
N GLN A 261 21.83 22.51 -9.41
CA GLN A 261 22.82 23.56 -9.68
C GLN A 261 23.94 23.06 -10.62
N LEU A 262 24.42 21.82 -10.44
CA LEU A 262 25.43 21.22 -11.32
C LEU A 262 24.96 21.13 -12.78
N ASN A 263 23.68 20.78 -13.00
CA ASN A 263 23.11 20.61 -14.34
C ASN A 263 23.05 21.94 -15.11
N TYR A 264 22.82 23.06 -14.42
CA TYR A 264 22.72 24.39 -15.04
C TYR A 264 24.04 25.17 -15.06
N THR A 265 25.10 24.66 -14.43
CA THR A 265 26.41 25.33 -14.38
C THR A 265 27.27 24.97 -15.59
N LEU A 266 27.69 25.99 -16.36
CA LEU A 266 28.52 25.83 -17.57
C LEU A 266 30.03 25.88 -17.28
N ALA A 267 30.46 26.66 -16.29
CA ALA A 267 31.88 26.84 -15.98
C ALA A 267 32.48 25.60 -15.31
N ALA A 268 33.56 25.08 -15.88
CA ALA A 268 34.18 23.83 -15.40
C ALA A 268 34.73 23.92 -13.96
N SER A 269 35.25 25.08 -13.55
CA SER A 269 35.71 25.32 -12.18
C SER A 269 34.56 25.17 -11.17
N ASP A 270 33.41 25.75 -11.49
CA ASP A 270 32.26 25.81 -10.60
C ASP A 270 31.56 24.46 -10.53
N ARG A 271 31.49 23.74 -11.67
CA ARG A 271 31.04 22.34 -11.69
C ARG A 271 31.89 21.44 -10.80
N ASN A 272 33.22 21.60 -10.80
CA ASN A 272 34.11 20.81 -9.94
C ASN A 272 33.87 21.10 -8.44
N ILE A 273 33.56 22.35 -8.08
CA ILE A 273 33.20 22.72 -6.71
C ILE A 273 31.88 22.05 -6.31
N ILE A 274 30.84 22.17 -7.14
CA ILE A 274 29.53 21.57 -6.88
C ILE A 274 29.63 20.04 -6.82
N GLN A 275 30.42 19.41 -7.68
CA GLN A 275 30.63 17.96 -7.64
C GLN A 275 31.27 17.49 -6.34
N ARG A 276 32.23 18.25 -5.78
CA ARG A 276 32.80 17.95 -4.45
C ARG A 276 31.75 18.07 -3.36
N GLN A 277 30.91 19.11 -3.42
CA GLN A 277 29.81 19.29 -2.48
C GLN A 277 28.82 18.12 -2.53
N ILE A 278 28.41 17.68 -3.73
CA ILE A 278 27.55 16.51 -3.90
C ILE A 278 28.19 15.25 -3.28
N ASN A 279 29.47 15.01 -3.54
CA ASN A 279 30.17 13.85 -2.98
C ASN A 279 30.21 13.90 -1.45
N THR A 280 30.41 15.09 -0.86
CA THR A 280 30.33 15.28 0.60
C THR A 280 28.93 14.99 1.13
N ILE A 281 27.88 15.48 0.48
CA ILE A 281 26.49 15.23 0.90
C ILE A 281 26.18 13.72 0.83
N LEU A 282 26.60 13.03 -0.24
CA LEU A 282 26.43 11.59 -0.37
C LEU A 282 27.14 10.79 0.73
N GLN A 283 28.35 11.20 1.12
CA GLN A 283 29.06 10.57 2.25
C GLN A 283 28.31 10.76 3.57
N GLU A 284 27.77 11.96 3.81
CA GLU A 284 26.97 12.25 5.00
C GLU A 284 25.64 11.48 5.01
N LEU A 285 24.96 11.38 3.86
CA LEU A 285 23.75 10.56 3.71
C LEU A 285 24.02 9.09 4.05
N GLY A 286 25.08 8.49 3.48
CA GLY A 286 25.47 7.11 3.77
C GLY A 286 25.85 6.90 5.25
N ARG A 287 26.40 7.92 5.90
CA ARG A 287 26.71 7.90 7.34
C ARG A 287 25.43 7.93 8.19
N VAL A 288 24.48 8.81 7.86
CA VAL A 288 23.17 8.88 8.52
C VAL A 288 22.39 7.58 8.33
N GLU A 289 22.41 7.00 7.13
CA GLU A 289 21.80 5.70 6.83
C GLU A 289 22.43 4.57 7.66
N SER A 290 23.76 4.53 7.74
CA SER A 290 24.47 3.56 8.59
C SER A 290 24.14 3.73 10.07
N GLU A 291 23.98 4.96 10.55
CA GLU A 291 23.59 5.26 11.93
C GLU A 291 22.13 4.89 12.21
N LEU A 292 21.22 5.03 11.25
CA LEU A 292 19.83 4.55 11.35
C LEU A 292 19.76 3.02 11.39
N ASN A 293 20.52 2.35 10.53
CA ASN A 293 20.59 0.89 10.46
C ASN A 293 21.23 0.24 11.71
N ALA A 294 21.98 1.02 12.49
CA ALA A 294 22.65 0.56 13.70
C ALA A 294 21.83 0.74 15.00
N ILE A 295 20.63 1.33 14.93
CA ILE A 295 19.73 1.57 16.07
C ILE A 295 18.76 0.40 16.27
#